data_AF-X0TM43-F1
#
_entry.id   AF-X0TM43-F1
#
_cell.length_a   1.000
_cell.length_b   1.000
_cell.length_c   1.000
_cell.angle_alpha   90.00
_cell.angle_beta   90.00
_cell.angle_gamma   90.00
#
_symmetry.space_group_name_H-M   'P 1'
#
loop_
_entity.id
_entity.type
_entity.pdbx_description
1 polymer ?
#
loop_
_entity_poly.entity_id
_entity_poly.type
_entity_poly.pdbx_seq_one_letter_code
_entity_poly.pdbx_strand_id
1 'polypeptide(L)'
;MVHANTFERYRKITGKEKIMTTIGDVVLIYFKDEPTFFARIESIEADIKKDWFIVEFLILAIPLRAVIWILREEYINGVPFTME
;
A
#
# COMPACT_ATOMS: atom_id res chain seq x y z
N MET A 1 -6.67 -7.01 6.18
CA MET A 1 -7.80 -6.10 6.40
C MET A 1 -7.28 -4.90 7.17
N VAL A 2 -6.85 -3.86 6.44
CA VAL A 2 -6.44 -2.60 7.06
C VAL A 2 -7.66 -1.95 7.71
N HIS A 3 -7.81 -2.08 9.02
CA HIS A 3 -8.76 -1.25 9.76
C HIS A 3 -8.15 0.14 9.94
N ALA A 4 -8.43 0.99 8.95
CA ALA A 4 -8.02 2.38 8.85
C ALA A 4 -8.82 3.30 9.80
N ASN A 5 -8.82 3.05 11.10
CA ASN A 5 -9.56 3.87 12.07
C ASN A 5 -8.97 5.27 12.33
N THR A 6 -7.83 5.61 11.71
CA THR A 6 -7.25 6.96 11.79
C THR A 6 -7.47 7.78 10.51
N PHE A 7 -7.78 7.14 9.37
CA PHE A 7 -7.87 7.83 8.07
C PHE A 7 -9.30 8.20 7.64
N GLU A 8 -10.34 7.51 8.12
CA GLU A 8 -11.74 7.80 7.74
C GLU A 8 -12.23 9.19 8.20
N ARG A 9 -11.68 9.74 9.30
CA ARG A 9 -12.12 11.04 9.84
C ARG A 9 -11.66 12.24 9.01
N TYR A 10 -10.54 12.12 8.29
CA TYR A 10 -10.00 13.19 7.42
C TYR A 10 -10.75 13.30 6.08
N ARG A 11 -11.33 12.19 5.60
CA ARG A 11 -12.05 12.11 4.32
C ARG A 11 -13.31 12.97 4.26
N LYS A 12 -14.04 13.07 5.39
CA LYS A 12 -15.32 13.81 5.44
C LYS A 12 -15.16 15.33 5.49
N ILE A 13 -14.00 15.83 5.89
CA ILE A 13 -13.76 17.26 6.12
C ILE A 13 -13.20 17.96 4.87
N THR A 14 -12.51 17.23 3.98
CA THR A 14 -11.63 17.86 2.98
C THR A 14 -12.13 17.84 1.54
N GLY A 15 -13.19 17.08 1.22
CA GLY A 15 -13.76 17.05 -0.14
C GLY A 15 -12.77 16.66 -1.25
N LYS A 16 -11.63 16.05 -0.90
CA LYS A 16 -10.58 15.70 -1.86
C LYS A 16 -10.87 14.36 -2.54
N GLU A 17 -10.60 14.35 -3.85
CA GLU A 17 -10.58 13.19 -4.73
C GLU A 17 -9.79 12.01 -4.15
N LYS A 18 -10.11 10.80 -4.63
CA LYS A 18 -9.47 9.51 -4.33
C LYS A 18 -7.96 9.70 -4.09
N ILE A 19 -7.49 9.46 -2.88
CA ILE A 19 -6.06 9.48 -2.58
C ILE A 19 -5.44 8.31 -3.32
N MET A 20 -4.82 8.58 -4.47
CA MET A 20 -3.92 7.64 -5.12
C MET A 20 -2.66 7.62 -4.28
N THR A 21 -2.39 6.48 -3.63
CA THR A 21 -1.11 6.23 -2.99
C THR A 21 0.01 6.48 -4.00
N THR A 22 1.01 7.28 -3.63
CA THR A 22 2.09 7.73 -4.52
C THR A 22 3.47 7.46 -3.93
N ILE A 23 4.51 7.70 -4.74
CA ILE A 23 5.92 7.55 -4.33
C ILE A 23 6.20 8.45 -3.12
N GLY A 24 6.88 7.90 -2.12
CA GLY A 24 7.22 8.58 -0.87
C GLY A 24 6.18 8.41 0.25
N ASP A 25 4.98 7.92 -0.04
CA ASP A 25 3.98 7.62 0.99
C ASP A 25 4.48 6.51 1.92
N VAL A 26 4.17 6.65 3.21
CA VAL A 26 4.36 5.60 4.22
C VAL A 26 3.04 4.87 4.43
N VAL A 27 3.06 3.56 4.21
CA VAL A 27 1.88 2.69 4.29
C VAL A 27 2.06 1.63 5.38
N LEU A 28 0.97 1.24 6.03
CA LEU A 28 0.93 0.09 6.94
C LEU A 28 0.56 -1.16 6.15
N ILE A 29 1.48 -2.12 6.07
CA ILE A 29 1.28 -3.38 5.38
C ILE A 29 0.60 -4.39 6.30
N TYR A 30 -0.37 -5.12 5.75
CA TYR A 30 -1.07 -6.20 6.44
C TYR A 30 -0.71 -7.54 5.79
N PHE A 31 -0.41 -8.52 6.62
CA PHE A 31 -0.22 -9.90 6.21
C PHE A 31 -1.23 -10.76 6.97
N LYS A 32 -2.04 -11.55 6.25
CA LYS A 32 -3.11 -12.40 6.84
C LYS A 32 -4.02 -11.63 7.81
N ASP A 33 -4.48 -10.47 7.37
CA ASP A 33 -5.33 -9.56 8.15
C ASP A 33 -4.70 -8.94 9.40
N GLU A 34 -3.42 -9.18 9.66
CA GLU A 34 -2.70 -8.59 10.78
C GLU A 34 -1.76 -7.47 10.31
N PRO A 35 -1.75 -6.30 10.98
CA PRO A 35 -0.78 -5.24 10.68
C PRO A 35 0.62 -5.74 10.99
N THR A 36 1.53 -5.70 10.02
CA THR A 36 2.84 -6.33 10.14
C THR A 36 3.97 -5.31 10.27
N PHE A 37 4.07 -4.36 9.33
CA PHE A 37 5.13 -3.34 9.33
C PHE A 37 4.75 -2.10 8.52
N PHE A 38 5.44 -0.99 8.78
CA PHE A 38 5.41 0.19 7.91
C PHE A 38 6.43 0.06 6.79
N ALA A 39 6.08 0.57 5.61
CA ALA A 39 6.98 0.69 4.48
C ALA A 39 6.78 2.03 3.78
N ARG A 40 7.86 2.55 3.16
CA ARG A 40 7.79 3.67 2.22
C ARG A 40 7.77 3.12 0.79
N ILE A 41 6.98 3.75 -0.07
CA ILE A 41 6.96 3.41 -1.50
C ILE A 41 8.10 4.12 -2.21
N GLU A 42 8.95 3.35 -2.88
CA GLU A 42 10.08 3.87 -3.67
C GLU A 42 9.71 4.03 -5.15
N SER A 43 8.92 3.12 -5.71
CA SER A 43 8.51 3.15 -7.12
C SER A 43 7.20 2.41 -7.36
N ILE A 44 6.48 2.79 -8.43
CA ILE A 44 5.25 2.14 -8.92
C ILE A 44 5.34 2.08 -10.45
N GLU A 45 5.44 0.88 -11.01
CA GLU A 45 5.55 0.65 -12.46
C GLU A 45 4.46 -0.32 -12.93
N ALA A 46 3.98 -0.19 -14.18
CA ALA A 46 3.03 -1.15 -14.74
C ALA A 46 3.73 -2.47 -15.10
N ASP A 47 3.11 -3.60 -14.73
CA ASP A 47 3.57 -4.94 -15.12
C ASP A 47 3.07 -5.31 -16.53
N ILE A 48 3.66 -6.35 -17.12
CA ILE A 48 3.20 -6.90 -18.41
C ILE A 48 1.74 -7.39 -18.36
N LYS A 49 1.27 -7.79 -17.16
CA LYS A 49 -0.13 -8.16 -16.95
C LYS A 49 -0.98 -6.91 -16.76
N LYS A 50 -2.08 -6.85 -17.51
CA LYS A 50 -3.05 -5.77 -17.43
C LYS A 50 -3.52 -5.57 -15.98
N ASP A 51 -3.50 -4.32 -15.51
CA ASP A 51 -3.92 -3.88 -14.18
C ASP A 51 -3.03 -4.42 -13.04
N TRP A 52 -1.83 -4.91 -13.36
CA TRP A 52 -0.80 -5.26 -12.38
C TRP A 52 0.32 -4.24 -12.40
N PHE A 53 0.97 -4.12 -11.27
CA PHE A 53 2.01 -3.14 -11.00
C PHE A 53 3.14 -3.80 -10.21
N ILE A 54 4.36 -3.42 -10.54
CA ILE A 54 5.55 -3.72 -9.77
C ILE A 54 5.76 -2.54 -8.82
N VAL A 55 5.76 -2.84 -7.52
CA VAL A 55 5.91 -1.82 -6.48
C VAL A 55 7.14 -2.17 -5.64
N GLU A 56 8.05 -1.21 -5.51
CA GLU A 56 9.21 -1.31 -4.63
C GLU A 56 8.91 -0.66 -3.29
N PHE A 57 9.12 -1.41 -2.21
CA PHE A 57 8.91 -0.98 -0.84
C PHE A 57 10.22 -0.97 -0.07
N LEU A 58 10.49 0.14 0.65
CA LEU A 58 11.46 0.19 1.72
C LEU A 58 10.77 -0.11 3.05
N ILE A 59 11.00 -1.30 3.60
CA ILE A 59 10.50 -1.70 4.92
C ILE A 59 11.21 -0.88 5.99
N LEU A 60 10.43 -0.19 6.81
CA LEU A 60 10.89 0.61 7.94
C LEU A 60 11.01 -0.27 9.20
N ALA A 61 11.89 -1.25 9.14
CA ALA A 61 12.29 -2.09 10.26
C ALA A 61 13.81 -2.00 10.45
N ILE A 62 14.35 -2.32 11.63
CA ILE A 62 15.81 -2.38 11.83
C ILE A 62 16.24 -3.85 11.80
N PRO A 63 17.16 -4.26 10.91
CA PRO A 63 17.78 -3.46 9.85
C PRO A 63 16.80 -3.17 8.69
N LEU A 64 16.99 -2.03 7.99
CA LEU A 64 16.16 -1.65 6.85
C LEU A 64 16.28 -2.69 5.74
N ARG A 65 15.15 -3.04 5.11
CA ARG A 65 15.09 -4.03 4.03
C ARG A 65 14.23 -3.49 2.89
N ALA A 66 14.66 -3.63 1.64
CA ALA A 66 13.84 -3.35 0.47
C ALA A 66 13.22 -4.66 -0.08
N VAL A 67 11.98 -4.61 -0.55
CA VAL A 67 11.26 -5.76 -1.14
C VAL A 67 10.50 -5.33 -2.41
N ILE A 68 10.42 -6.23 -3.39
CA ILE A 68 9.72 -6.00 -4.66
C ILE A 68 8.53 -6.95 -4.75
N TRP A 69 7.32 -6.41 -4.87
CA TRP A 69 6.08 -7.19 -4.94
C TRP A 69 5.34 -6.89 -6.25
N ILE A 70 4.64 -7.89 -6.80
CA ILE A 70 3.72 -7.67 -7.93
C ILE A 70 2.29 -7.63 -7.39
N LEU A 71 1.60 -6.51 -7.60
CA LEU A 71 0.28 -6.22 -7.04
C LEU A 71 -0.71 -5.85 -8.14
N ARG A 72 -2.01 -6.05 -7.91
CA ARG A 72 -3.07 -5.50 -8.78
C ARG A 72 -3.40 -4.06 -8.40
N GLU A 73 -3.95 -3.28 -9.32
CA GLU A 73 -4.37 -1.88 -9.12
C GLU A 73 -5.28 -1.72 -7.89
N GLU A 74 -6.24 -2.63 -7.75
CA GLU A 74 -7.20 -2.65 -6.65
C GLU A 74 -6.50 -2.73 -5.28
N TYR A 75 -5.39 -3.47 -5.18
CA TYR A 75 -4.65 -3.62 -3.92
C TYR A 75 -3.81 -2.39 -3.58
N ILE A 76 -3.29 -1.67 -4.58
CA ILE A 76 -2.68 -0.34 -4.38
C ILE A 76 -3.73 0.65 -3.86
N ASN A 77 -4.96 0.53 -4.34
CA ASN A 77 -6.09 1.36 -3.90
C ASN A 77 -6.70 0.94 -2.56
N GLY A 78 -6.08 0.00 -1.84
CA GLY A 78 -6.49 -0.40 -0.49
C GLY A 78 -7.59 -1.48 -0.43
N VAL A 79 -7.91 -2.15 -1.55
CA VAL A 79 -8.79 -3.33 -1.52
C VAL A 79 -8.07 -4.46 -0.77
N PRO A 80 -8.73 -5.18 0.16
CA PRO A 80 -8.13 -6.32 0.83
C PRO A 80 -7.67 -7.40 -0.15
N PHE A 81 -6.45 -7.89 0.04
CA PHE A 81 -5.91 -9.05 -0.67
C PHE A 81 -5.61 -10.18 0.31
N THR A 82 -5.97 -11.40 -0.08
CA THR A 82 -5.63 -12.63 0.62
C THR A 82 -4.79 -13.51 -0.32
N MET A 83 -3.56 -13.81 0.09
CA MET A 83 -2.84 -14.97 -0.43
C MET A 83 -3.19 -16.16 0.45
N GLU A 84 -3.77 -17.21 -0.13
CA GLU A 84 -3.67 -18.55 0.46
C GLU A 84 -2.25 -19.10 0.27
#